data_AF-A0AAV9NCP0-F1
#
_entry.id   AF-A0AAV9NCP0-F1
#
_cell.length_a   1.000
_cell.length_b   1.000
_cell.length_c   1.000
_cell.angle_alpha   90.00
_cell.angle_beta   90.00
_cell.angle_gamma   90.00
#
_symmetry.space_group_name_H-M   'P 1'
#
loop_
_entity.id
_entity.type
_entity.pdbx_description
1 polymer ?
#
loop_
_entity_poly.entity_id
_entity_poly.type
_entity_poly.pdbx_seq_one_letter_code
_entity_poly.pdbx_strand_id
1 'polypeptide(L)'
;MSDSNNESNKQEKKREYNRNAQRVFRQRRKEHLTKLEAAQRELNSVQVEEVERLRRENQALAQENESLKAAYGSQASSPGPSVSPAELRPSPSGFLAYGTPSHTFLSGIGTGHPYVVNPVSAALPPAVSTPLPQTNTDPSNLVVVVPNNISEIRRSLHHMFAPLLEIPVISNPQSHLATLAALEPTLPSALKPTQLQLSTPHHAYIDMIPSPMLRDRLIAIGPANANTFLTETCTIACEIEDTGQMTIWGEDWLNDFSWEFSASVLERWGGWLLTSEWGQRANFWRRQRGVQILPGYD
;
A
#
# COMPACT_ATOMS: atom_id res chain seq x y z
N MET A 1 56.16 31.05 -10.80
CA MET A 1 55.39 30.67 -12.01
C MET A 1 55.07 29.17 -12.10
N SER A 2 55.81 28.32 -11.38
CA SER A 2 55.64 26.86 -11.34
C SER A 2 54.34 26.38 -10.65
N ASP A 3 53.92 27.02 -9.56
CA ASP A 3 52.76 26.55 -8.78
C ASP A 3 51.41 26.77 -9.48
N SER A 4 51.27 27.87 -10.22
CA SER A 4 50.04 28.17 -10.97
C SER A 4 49.79 27.15 -12.10
N ASN A 5 50.87 26.65 -12.71
CA ASN A 5 50.79 25.64 -13.76
C ASN A 5 50.42 24.25 -13.22
N ASN A 6 50.86 23.96 -11.99
CA ASN A 6 50.54 22.71 -11.30
C ASN A 6 49.07 22.67 -10.83
N GLU A 7 48.55 23.80 -10.38
CA GLU A 7 47.14 23.93 -9.96
C GLU A 7 46.18 23.87 -11.17
N SER A 8 46.54 24.50 -12.29
CA SER A 8 45.82 24.35 -13.56
C SER A 8 45.74 22.89 -14.03
N ASN A 9 46.87 22.18 -14.00
CA ASN A 9 46.92 20.75 -14.36
C ASN A 9 46.07 19.86 -13.44
N LYS A 10 46.00 20.16 -12.14
CA LYS A 10 45.11 19.43 -11.21
C LYS A 10 43.64 19.68 -11.53
N GLN A 11 43.27 20.93 -11.83
CA GLN A 11 41.90 21.27 -12.20
C GLN A 11 41.49 20.58 -13.51
N GLU A 12 42.38 20.51 -14.49
CA GLU A 12 42.12 19.84 -15.76
C GLU A 12 41.91 18.33 -15.58
N LYS A 13 42.77 17.67 -14.80
CA LYS A 13 42.60 16.26 -14.43
C LYS A 13 41.28 15.99 -13.71
N LYS A 14 40.86 16.88 -12.80
CA LYS A 14 39.58 16.76 -12.10
C LYS A 14 38.38 16.92 -13.06
N ARG A 15 38.47 17.83 -14.03
CA ARG A 15 37.44 18.01 -15.08
C ARG A 15 37.36 16.78 -15.97
N GLU A 16 38.50 16.22 -16.35
CA GLU A 16 38.56 14.99 -17.15
C GLU A 16 38.01 13.78 -16.41
N TYR A 17 38.37 13.60 -15.14
CA TYR A 17 37.82 12.56 -14.28
C TYR A 17 36.29 12.67 -14.17
N ASN A 18 35.75 13.86 -13.89
CA ASN A 18 34.30 14.08 -13.81
C ASN A 18 33.61 13.80 -15.15
N ARG A 19 34.21 14.19 -16.28
CA ARG A 19 33.69 13.87 -17.61
C ARG A 19 33.64 12.36 -17.86
N ASN A 20 34.67 11.63 -17.46
CA ASN A 20 34.70 10.18 -17.64
C ASN A 20 33.72 9.46 -16.70
N ALA A 21 33.66 9.88 -15.44
CA ALA A 21 32.69 9.36 -14.46
C ALA A 21 31.24 9.56 -14.94
N GLN A 22 30.93 10.73 -15.53
CA GLN A 22 29.60 11.00 -16.08
C GLN A 22 29.28 10.10 -17.28
N ARG A 23 30.25 9.83 -18.16
CA ARG A 23 30.06 8.90 -19.29
C ARG A 23 29.79 7.49 -18.79
N VAL A 24 30.57 7.00 -17.84
CA VAL A 24 30.39 5.67 -17.26
C VAL A 24 29.03 5.56 -16.56
N PHE A 25 28.59 6.59 -15.83
CA PHE A 25 27.27 6.61 -15.21
C PHE A 25 26.15 6.54 -16.26
N ARG A 26 26.23 7.36 -17.32
CA ARG A 26 25.26 7.34 -18.43
C ARG A 26 25.24 5.98 -19.14
N GLN A 27 26.41 5.39 -19.35
CA GLN A 27 26.55 4.08 -19.98
C GLN A 27 25.90 2.98 -19.13
N ARG A 28 26.23 2.92 -17.82
CA ARG A 28 25.64 1.94 -16.89
C ARG A 28 24.12 2.10 -16.78
N ARG A 29 23.63 3.34 -16.75
CA ARG A 29 22.18 3.61 -16.73
C ARG A 29 21.50 3.12 -18.01
N LYS A 30 22.10 3.35 -19.18
CA LYS A 30 21.60 2.84 -20.46
C LYS A 30 21.56 1.31 -20.47
N GLU A 31 22.64 0.65 -20.06
CA GLU A 31 22.71 -0.81 -20.00
C GLU A 31 21.69 -1.40 -19.02
N HIS A 32 21.49 -0.78 -17.86
CA HIS A 32 20.47 -1.19 -16.90
C HIS A 32 19.06 -1.08 -17.48
N LEU A 33 18.76 0.04 -18.15
CA LEU A 33 17.48 0.26 -18.79
C LEU A 33 17.21 -0.78 -19.88
N THR A 34 18.20 -1.06 -20.75
CA THR A 34 18.09 -2.12 -21.77
C THR A 34 17.88 -3.50 -21.15
N LYS A 35 18.54 -3.81 -20.03
CA LYS A 35 18.33 -5.09 -19.31
C LYS A 35 16.93 -5.20 -18.75
N LEU A 36 16.41 -4.14 -18.15
CA LEU A 36 15.03 -4.10 -17.63
C LEU A 36 14.01 -4.28 -18.76
N GLU A 37 14.17 -3.59 -19.88
CA GLU A 37 13.30 -3.74 -21.05
C GLU A 37 13.32 -5.16 -21.62
N ALA A 38 14.49 -5.80 -21.66
CA ALA A 38 14.63 -7.19 -22.11
C ALA A 38 13.92 -8.16 -21.16
N ALA A 39 14.12 -8.02 -19.85
CA ALA A 39 13.45 -8.83 -18.83
C ALA A 39 11.93 -8.65 -18.85
N GLN A 40 11.44 -7.41 -19.05
CA GLN A 40 10.02 -7.13 -19.18
C GLN A 40 9.42 -7.78 -20.44
N ARG A 41 10.14 -7.76 -21.57
CA ARG A 41 9.70 -8.42 -22.80
C ARG A 41 9.59 -9.93 -22.62
N GLU A 42 10.54 -10.56 -21.94
CA GLU A 42 10.54 -11.99 -21.64
C GLU A 42 9.41 -12.37 -20.68
N LEU A 43 9.20 -11.59 -19.61
CA LEU A 43 8.08 -11.81 -18.70
C LEU A 43 6.74 -11.71 -19.44
N ASN A 44 6.58 -10.69 -20.29
CA ASN A 44 5.37 -10.53 -21.10
C ASN A 44 5.18 -11.69 -22.07
N SER A 45 6.22 -12.20 -22.73
CA SER A 45 6.09 -13.35 -23.63
C SER A 45 5.65 -14.61 -22.87
N VAL A 46 6.23 -14.86 -21.69
CA VAL A 46 5.84 -15.99 -20.84
C VAL A 46 4.38 -15.86 -20.38
N GLN A 47 3.95 -14.67 -20.00
CA GLN A 47 2.55 -14.42 -19.62
C GLN A 47 1.57 -14.65 -20.78
N VAL A 48 1.92 -14.20 -22.00
CA VAL A 48 1.09 -14.43 -23.19
C VAL A 48 0.96 -15.92 -23.49
N GLU A 49 2.08 -16.66 -23.45
CA GLU A 49 2.07 -18.13 -23.65
C GLU A 49 1.20 -18.85 -22.61
N GLU A 50 1.26 -18.44 -21.34
CA GLU A 50 0.44 -19.02 -20.28
C GLU A 50 -1.05 -18.70 -20.46
N VAL A 51 -1.39 -17.47 -20.86
CA VAL A 51 -2.77 -17.09 -21.19
C VAL A 51 -3.31 -17.93 -22.35
N GLU A 52 -2.50 -18.16 -23.38
CA GLU A 52 -2.92 -19.03 -24.48
C GLU A 52 -3.08 -20.49 -24.04
N ARG A 53 -2.20 -20.99 -23.17
CA ARG A 53 -2.31 -22.34 -22.60
C ARG A 53 -3.63 -22.51 -21.83
N LEU A 54 -3.93 -21.59 -20.92
CA LEU A 54 -5.16 -21.60 -20.12
C LEU A 54 -6.41 -21.45 -20.98
N ARG A 55 -6.36 -20.69 -22.08
CA ARG A 55 -7.47 -20.60 -23.04
C ARG A 55 -7.72 -21.92 -23.75
N ARG A 56 -6.67 -22.63 -24.20
CA ARG A 56 -6.80 -23.96 -24.82
C ARG A 56 -7.37 -24.99 -23.83
N GLU A 57 -6.90 -24.97 -22.59
CA GLU A 57 -7.39 -25.86 -21.53
C GLU A 57 -8.87 -25.60 -21.21
N ASN A 58 -9.27 -24.33 -21.04
CA ASN A 58 -10.68 -23.98 -20.85
C ASN A 58 -11.56 -24.40 -22.01
N GLN A 59 -11.08 -24.27 -23.26
CA GLN A 59 -11.82 -24.70 -24.43
C GLN A 59 -12.03 -26.22 -24.45
N ALA A 60 -11.00 -27.00 -24.09
CA ALA A 60 -11.10 -28.46 -23.99
C ALA A 60 -12.08 -28.89 -22.89
N LEU A 61 -11.99 -28.28 -21.70
CA LEU A 61 -12.91 -28.54 -20.59
C LEU A 61 -14.36 -28.14 -20.93
N ALA A 62 -14.56 -27.08 -21.71
CA ALA A 62 -15.89 -26.69 -22.17
C ALA A 62 -16.49 -27.72 -23.14
N GLN A 63 -15.69 -28.24 -24.07
CA GLN A 63 -16.10 -29.32 -24.99
C GLN A 63 -16.42 -30.62 -24.23
N GLU A 64 -15.59 -30.98 -23.25
CA GLU A 64 -15.85 -32.14 -22.40
C GLU A 64 -17.16 -31.96 -21.63
N ASN A 65 -17.38 -30.80 -21.00
CA ASN A 65 -18.62 -30.49 -20.32
C ASN A 65 -19.84 -30.54 -21.25
N GLU A 66 -19.71 -30.05 -22.48
CA GLU A 66 -20.77 -30.14 -23.48
C GLU A 66 -21.08 -31.60 -23.85
N SER A 67 -20.04 -32.42 -24.05
CA SER A 67 -20.20 -33.85 -24.35
C SER A 67 -20.85 -34.63 -23.20
N LEU A 68 -20.45 -34.35 -21.96
CA LEU A 68 -21.04 -34.95 -20.76
C LEU A 68 -22.50 -34.50 -20.61
N LYS A 69 -22.80 -33.22 -20.82
CA LYS A 69 -24.18 -32.71 -20.81
C LYS A 69 -25.03 -33.35 -21.91
N ALA A 70 -24.49 -33.62 -23.10
CA ALA A 70 -25.21 -34.34 -24.16
C ALA A 70 -25.46 -35.82 -23.80
N ALA A 71 -24.48 -36.49 -23.19
CA ALA A 71 -24.61 -37.86 -22.72
C ALA A 71 -25.62 -38.01 -21.56
N TYR A 72 -25.67 -37.05 -20.64
CA TYR A 72 -26.64 -37.04 -19.55
C TYR A 72 -28.02 -36.49 -19.97
N GLY A 73 -28.07 -35.51 -20.87
CA GLY A 73 -29.31 -34.95 -21.42
C GLY A 73 -30.12 -35.98 -22.22
N SER A 74 -29.45 -36.95 -22.84
CA SER A 74 -30.10 -38.10 -23.50
C SER A 74 -30.64 -39.15 -22.52
N GLN A 75 -30.30 -39.08 -21.22
CA GLN A 75 -30.92 -39.90 -20.16
C GLN A 75 -32.10 -39.22 -19.43
N ALA A 76 -32.43 -37.96 -19.76
CA ALA A 76 -33.54 -37.23 -19.13
C ALA A 76 -34.95 -37.67 -19.61
N SER A 77 -35.07 -38.77 -20.36
CA SER A 77 -36.34 -39.43 -20.68
C SER A 77 -36.56 -40.67 -19.82
N SER A 78 -36.63 -40.48 -18.50
CA SER A 78 -37.27 -41.43 -17.59
C SER A 78 -37.75 -40.71 -16.34
N PRO A 79 -39.01 -40.91 -15.90
CA PRO A 79 -39.52 -40.27 -14.70
C PRO A 79 -38.89 -40.94 -13.48
N GLY A 80 -37.85 -40.32 -12.92
CA GLY A 80 -37.28 -40.72 -11.63
C GLY A 80 -38.27 -40.43 -10.49
N PRO A 81 -38.28 -41.26 -9.42
CA PRO A 81 -39.26 -41.15 -8.36
C PRO A 81 -39.04 -39.89 -7.52
N SER A 82 -40.15 -39.21 -7.23
CA SER A 82 -40.23 -38.14 -6.23
C SER A 82 -39.68 -38.62 -4.88
N VAL A 83 -38.62 -37.98 -4.38
CA VAL A 83 -38.12 -38.19 -3.02
C VAL A 83 -38.38 -36.92 -2.23
N SER A 84 -39.28 -37.02 -1.25
CA SER A 84 -39.60 -35.95 -0.30
C SER A 84 -38.41 -35.62 0.59
N PRO A 85 -38.23 -34.36 1.02
CA PRO A 85 -37.06 -33.92 1.76
C PRO A 85 -37.20 -34.25 3.25
N ALA A 86 -36.76 -35.44 3.64
CA ALA A 86 -36.44 -35.74 5.03
C ALA A 86 -35.30 -36.75 5.07
N GLU A 87 -34.32 -36.48 5.94
CA GLU A 87 -33.15 -37.32 6.27
C GLU A 87 -31.91 -37.19 5.37
N LEU A 88 -31.31 -35.98 5.38
CA LEU A 88 -29.86 -35.86 5.14
C LEU A 88 -29.09 -36.25 6.39
N ARG A 89 -28.54 -37.47 6.39
CA ARG A 89 -27.47 -37.90 7.31
C ARG A 89 -26.17 -37.18 6.93
N PRO A 90 -25.49 -36.45 7.83
CA PRO A 90 -24.22 -35.82 7.48
C PRO A 90 -23.10 -36.86 7.35
N SER A 91 -22.37 -36.79 6.24
CA SER A 91 -21.12 -37.51 6.00
C SER A 91 -19.97 -36.84 6.77
N PRO A 92 -19.02 -37.59 7.37
CA PRO A 92 -17.98 -37.02 8.21
C PRO A 92 -16.77 -36.65 7.36
N SER A 93 -16.55 -35.36 7.12
CA SER A 93 -15.26 -34.85 6.64
C SER A 93 -15.09 -33.40 7.07
N GLY A 94 -13.94 -33.13 7.69
CA GLY A 94 -13.74 -32.04 8.63
C GLY A 94 -13.62 -30.67 7.99
N PHE A 95 -14.24 -29.70 8.66
CA PHE A 95 -13.88 -28.30 8.55
C PHE A 95 -13.39 -27.85 9.93
N LEU A 96 -12.12 -27.44 10.01
CA LEU A 96 -11.53 -26.83 11.20
C LEU A 96 -12.10 -25.42 11.36
N ALA A 97 -12.89 -25.20 12.40
CA ALA A 97 -13.28 -23.87 12.86
C ALA A 97 -12.44 -23.52 14.10
N TYR A 98 -11.59 -22.49 13.99
CA TYR A 98 -10.84 -21.95 15.11
C TYR A 98 -11.75 -21.12 16.02
N GLY A 99 -12.00 -21.69 17.21
CA GLY A 99 -12.13 -21.06 18.53
C GLY A 99 -12.70 -19.65 18.68
N THR A 100 -13.94 -19.57 19.15
CA THR A 100 -14.39 -18.54 20.09
C THR A 100 -14.37 -19.12 21.52
N PRO A 101 -13.75 -18.47 22.52
CA PRO A 101 -13.77 -18.99 23.88
C PRO A 101 -15.01 -18.50 24.63
N SER A 102 -15.78 -19.46 25.13
CA SER A 102 -16.78 -19.29 26.17
C SER A 102 -16.10 -19.06 27.52
N HIS A 103 -16.42 -17.96 28.21
CA HIS A 103 -16.20 -17.84 29.65
C HIS A 103 -17.55 -17.96 30.37
N THR A 104 -17.67 -18.98 31.21
CA THR A 104 -18.72 -19.09 32.22
C THR A 104 -18.02 -19.42 33.53
N PHE A 105 -18.12 -18.55 34.53
CA PHE A 105 -18.27 -18.94 35.94
C PHE A 105 -18.81 -17.73 36.72
N LEU A 106 -19.83 -18.02 37.53
CA LEU A 106 -20.68 -17.11 38.31
C LEU A 106 -20.29 -17.18 39.80
N SER A 107 -20.65 -16.11 40.53
CA SER A 107 -20.73 -15.96 41.99
C SER A 107 -19.40 -15.67 42.71
N GLY A 108 -19.28 -14.74 43.66
CA GLY A 108 -20.21 -13.90 44.42
C GLY A 108 -19.54 -13.64 45.78
N ILE A 109 -19.55 -12.42 46.31
CA ILE A 109 -19.14 -12.16 47.70
C ILE A 109 -20.16 -11.24 48.38
N GLY A 110 -20.75 -11.77 49.45
CA GLY A 110 -21.52 -11.06 50.44
C GLY A 110 -20.64 -10.44 51.55
N THR A 111 -21.27 -9.55 52.29
CA THR A 111 -20.77 -8.70 53.38
C THR A 111 -20.57 -9.44 54.72
N GLY A 112 -19.63 -8.96 55.57
CA GLY A 112 -19.65 -9.15 57.04
C GLY A 112 -18.32 -9.43 57.77
N HIS A 113 -17.71 -8.39 58.38
CA HIS A 113 -17.04 -8.24 59.72
C HIS A 113 -16.07 -9.32 60.34
N PRO A 114 -15.29 -9.02 61.43
CA PRO A 114 -14.33 -7.92 61.70
C PRO A 114 -13.02 -8.34 62.47
N TYR A 115 -12.09 -7.38 62.72
CA TYR A 115 -10.92 -7.38 63.67
C TYR A 115 -9.78 -8.41 63.43
N VAL A 116 -8.47 -8.14 63.56
CA VAL A 116 -7.66 -7.54 64.66
C VAL A 116 -6.33 -6.97 64.13
N VAL A 117 -5.83 -5.94 64.79
CA VAL A 117 -4.54 -5.24 64.61
C VAL A 117 -3.36 -6.06 65.15
N ASN A 118 -2.23 -6.12 64.44
CA ASN A 118 -0.91 -5.95 65.09
C ASN A 118 0.18 -5.49 64.11
N PRO A 119 1.11 -4.61 64.56
CA PRO A 119 2.09 -3.95 63.70
C PRO A 119 3.43 -4.70 63.72
N VAL A 120 4.08 -4.86 62.56
CA VAL A 120 5.51 -5.19 62.52
C VAL A 120 6.17 -4.46 61.36
N SER A 121 7.19 -3.65 61.70
CA SER A 121 8.07 -2.93 60.80
C SER A 121 8.66 -3.84 59.71
N ALA A 122 8.57 -3.41 58.46
CA ALA A 122 9.33 -4.00 57.35
C ALA A 122 10.24 -2.93 56.75
N ALA A 123 11.53 -3.10 57.00
CA ALA A 123 12.61 -2.34 56.40
C ALA A 123 12.60 -2.46 54.87
N LEU A 124 13.00 -1.39 54.19
CA LEU A 124 13.32 -1.36 52.76
C LEU A 124 14.46 -2.35 52.42
N PRO A 125 14.33 -3.16 51.36
CA PRO A 125 15.47 -3.66 50.60
C PRO A 125 15.63 -2.92 49.26
N PRO A 126 16.83 -2.96 48.65
CA PRO A 126 17.34 -1.91 47.78
C PRO A 126 16.92 -2.05 46.30
N ALA A 127 17.09 -0.96 45.56
CA ALA A 127 16.88 -0.89 44.12
C ALA A 127 17.80 -1.88 43.38
N VAL A 128 17.20 -2.83 42.67
CA VAL A 128 17.88 -3.71 41.70
C VAL A 128 17.89 -3.00 40.36
N SER A 129 19.09 -2.65 39.88
CA SER A 129 19.32 -2.13 38.54
C SER A 129 19.09 -3.24 37.50
N THR A 130 18.00 -3.14 36.73
CA THR A 130 17.82 -3.93 35.50
C THR A 130 18.78 -3.43 34.41
N PRO A 131 19.59 -4.29 33.78
CA PRO A 131 20.38 -3.90 32.61
C PRO A 131 19.47 -3.73 31.38
N LEU A 132 19.79 -2.72 30.56
CA LEU A 132 19.18 -2.44 29.26
C LEU A 132 19.25 -3.68 28.33
N PRO A 133 18.22 -3.93 27.49
CA PRO A 133 18.27 -5.03 26.54
C PRO A 133 19.28 -4.72 25.44
N GLN A 134 20.28 -5.58 25.31
CA GLN A 134 21.23 -5.57 24.21
C GLN A 134 20.50 -5.92 22.91
N THR A 135 20.64 -5.07 21.90
CA THR A 135 20.10 -5.29 20.56
C THR A 135 20.85 -6.45 19.90
N ASN A 136 20.24 -7.63 19.92
CA ASN A 136 20.74 -8.79 19.19
C ASN A 136 20.38 -8.62 17.71
N THR A 137 21.30 -8.09 16.90
CA THR A 137 21.16 -8.04 15.44
C THR A 137 21.49 -9.41 14.85
N ASP A 138 20.49 -10.30 14.86
CA ASP A 138 20.49 -11.51 14.06
C ASP A 138 20.14 -11.12 12.60
N PRO A 139 21.04 -11.31 11.61
CA PRO A 139 20.77 -10.97 10.21
C PRO A 139 19.64 -11.82 9.58
N SER A 140 19.14 -12.82 10.28
CA SER A 140 18.06 -13.70 9.84
C SER A 140 16.65 -13.07 9.93
N ASN A 141 16.53 -11.90 10.57
CA ASN A 141 15.26 -11.16 10.75
C ASN A 141 15.20 -9.85 9.95
N LEU A 142 15.94 -9.75 8.84
CA LEU A 142 15.74 -8.67 7.86
C LEU A 142 14.35 -8.84 7.24
N VAL A 143 13.36 -8.11 7.78
CA VAL A 143 12.08 -7.90 7.10
C VAL A 143 12.40 -7.11 5.83
N VAL A 144 12.55 -7.82 4.71
CA VAL A 144 12.70 -7.20 3.40
C VAL A 144 11.35 -6.58 3.07
N VAL A 145 11.19 -5.29 3.36
CA VAL A 145 9.99 -4.56 2.95
C VAL A 145 10.15 -4.19 1.48
N VAL A 146 9.34 -4.83 0.64
CA VAL A 146 9.36 -4.66 -0.81
C VAL A 146 8.37 -3.54 -1.18
N PRO A 147 8.67 -2.72 -2.21
CA PRO A 147 7.69 -1.80 -2.77
C PRO A 147 6.46 -2.55 -3.31
N ASN A 148 5.27 -2.00 -3.04
CA ASN A 148 4.02 -2.48 -3.59
C ASN A 148 3.85 -2.05 -5.06
N ASN A 149 3.01 -2.76 -5.79
CA ASN A 149 2.72 -2.48 -7.19
C ASN A 149 1.76 -1.29 -7.32
N ILE A 150 2.31 -0.10 -7.55
CA ILE A 150 1.54 1.14 -7.73
C ILE A 150 0.50 1.02 -8.86
N SER A 151 0.80 0.28 -9.93
CA SER A 151 -0.14 0.08 -11.04
C SER A 151 -1.37 -0.73 -10.63
N GLU A 152 -1.19 -1.71 -9.73
CA GLU A 152 -2.28 -2.50 -9.19
C GLU A 152 -3.13 -1.70 -8.19
N ILE A 153 -2.48 -0.96 -7.29
CA ILE A 153 -3.14 -0.02 -6.37
C ILE A 153 -3.99 0.97 -7.16
N ARG A 154 -3.39 1.59 -8.19
CA ARG A 154 -4.09 2.54 -9.07
C ARG A 154 -5.29 1.90 -9.73
N ARG A 155 -5.15 0.70 -10.33
CA ARG A 155 -6.28 -0.01 -10.95
C ARG A 155 -7.41 -0.26 -9.95
N SER A 156 -7.08 -0.68 -8.74
CA SER A 156 -8.05 -0.90 -7.66
C SER A 156 -8.79 0.40 -7.30
N LEU A 157 -8.06 1.51 -7.12
CA LEU A 157 -8.63 2.82 -6.86
C LEU A 157 -9.54 3.30 -7.99
N HIS A 158 -9.09 3.22 -9.25
CA HIS A 158 -9.92 3.60 -10.40
C HIS A 158 -11.18 2.76 -10.50
N HIS A 159 -11.13 1.48 -10.13
CA HIS A 159 -12.32 0.64 -10.10
C HIS A 159 -13.30 1.07 -9.01
N MET A 160 -12.83 1.32 -7.79
CA MET A 160 -13.68 1.78 -6.67
C MET A 160 -14.30 3.15 -6.94
N PHE A 161 -13.56 4.05 -7.57
CA PHE A 161 -13.98 5.42 -7.84
C PHE A 161 -14.56 5.64 -9.24
N ALA A 162 -14.73 4.58 -10.06
CA ALA A 162 -15.21 4.69 -11.43
C ALA A 162 -16.48 5.59 -11.59
N PRO A 163 -17.51 5.50 -10.72
CA PRO A 163 -18.69 6.37 -10.82
C PRO A 163 -18.38 7.87 -10.67
N LEU A 164 -17.30 8.23 -9.97
CA LEU A 164 -16.89 9.62 -9.75
C LEU A 164 -16.02 10.15 -10.88
N LEU A 165 -15.15 9.29 -11.43
CA LEU A 165 -14.17 9.69 -12.45
C LEU A 165 -14.81 10.02 -13.79
N GLU A 166 -16.02 9.52 -14.04
CA GLU A 166 -16.80 9.81 -15.25
C GLU A 166 -17.58 11.14 -15.17
N ILE A 167 -17.64 11.78 -13.99
CA ILE A 167 -18.41 13.01 -13.79
C ILE A 167 -17.56 14.22 -14.17
N PRO A 168 -18.04 15.12 -15.05
CA PRO A 168 -17.34 16.37 -15.37
C PRO A 168 -17.47 17.36 -14.20
N VAL A 169 -16.58 17.25 -13.21
CA VAL A 169 -16.67 18.01 -11.95
C VAL A 169 -16.69 19.53 -12.15
N ILE A 170 -15.97 20.03 -13.16
CA ILE A 170 -15.93 21.46 -13.51
C ILE A 170 -17.32 21.97 -13.90
N SER A 171 -18.11 21.15 -14.60
CA SER A 171 -19.43 21.53 -15.10
C SER A 171 -20.58 21.12 -14.18
N ASN A 172 -20.36 20.13 -13.30
CA ASN A 172 -21.41 19.62 -12.42
C ASN A 172 -20.86 19.16 -11.05
N PRO A 173 -20.42 20.09 -10.20
CA PRO A 173 -19.81 19.75 -8.91
C PRO A 173 -20.81 19.12 -7.94
N GLN A 174 -22.09 19.49 -7.97
CA GLN A 174 -23.11 18.91 -7.09
C GLN A 174 -23.32 17.42 -7.37
N SER A 175 -23.29 16.99 -8.64
CA SER A 175 -23.37 15.58 -8.99
C SER A 175 -22.18 14.78 -8.46
N HIS A 176 -20.98 15.37 -8.53
CA HIS A 176 -19.78 14.76 -7.94
C HIS A 176 -19.95 14.57 -6.42
N LEU A 177 -20.33 15.63 -5.70
CA LEU A 177 -20.51 15.60 -4.25
C LEU A 177 -21.59 14.60 -3.81
N ALA A 178 -22.73 14.56 -4.50
CA ALA A 178 -23.81 13.63 -4.20
C ALA A 178 -23.39 12.17 -4.45
N THR A 179 -22.66 11.91 -5.53
CA THR A 179 -22.13 10.57 -5.84
C THR A 179 -21.09 10.15 -4.82
N LEU A 180 -20.24 11.07 -4.37
CA LEU A 180 -19.20 10.81 -3.36
C LEU A 180 -19.83 10.45 -2.02
N ALA A 181 -20.87 11.17 -1.60
CA ALA A 181 -21.64 10.86 -0.41
C ALA A 181 -22.32 9.48 -0.51
N ALA A 182 -22.87 9.13 -1.69
CA ALA A 182 -23.48 7.83 -1.92
C ALA A 182 -22.46 6.68 -1.88
N LEU A 183 -21.20 6.94 -2.24
CA LEU A 183 -20.12 5.96 -2.25
C LEU A 183 -19.56 5.68 -0.84
N GLU A 184 -19.64 6.64 0.09
CA GLU A 184 -19.06 6.56 1.46
C GLU A 184 -19.25 5.20 2.16
N PRO A 185 -20.45 4.59 2.20
CA PRO A 185 -20.67 3.36 2.96
C PRO A 185 -19.88 2.15 2.41
N THR A 186 -19.46 2.22 1.14
CA THR A 186 -18.73 1.15 0.45
C THR A 186 -17.21 1.29 0.56
N LEU A 187 -16.72 2.46 0.99
CA LEU A 187 -15.30 2.76 1.00
C LEU A 187 -14.62 2.29 2.30
N PRO A 188 -13.37 1.82 2.24
CA PRO A 188 -12.57 1.57 3.42
C PRO A 188 -12.34 2.88 4.19
N SER A 189 -12.09 2.79 5.49
CA SER A 189 -11.99 3.94 6.41
C SER A 189 -11.06 5.06 5.92
N ALA A 190 -9.89 4.70 5.37
CA ALA A 190 -8.90 5.67 4.87
C ALA A 190 -9.39 6.48 3.65
N LEU A 191 -10.33 5.94 2.87
CA LEU A 191 -10.86 6.53 1.63
C LEU A 191 -12.24 7.17 1.81
N LYS A 192 -12.89 7.01 2.97
CA LYS A 192 -14.15 7.70 3.24
C LYS A 192 -14.00 9.22 3.07
N PRO A 193 -14.95 9.91 2.43
CA PRO A 193 -14.85 11.34 2.19
C PRO A 193 -14.80 12.13 3.51
N THR A 194 -14.03 13.22 3.53
CA THR A 194 -14.05 14.18 4.63
C THR A 194 -15.24 15.13 4.50
N GLN A 195 -15.56 15.84 5.58
CA GLN A 195 -16.59 16.88 5.53
C GLN A 195 -16.24 18.00 4.53
N LEU A 196 -14.95 18.31 4.36
CA LEU A 196 -14.51 19.32 3.40
C LEU A 196 -14.76 18.84 1.97
N GLN A 197 -14.49 17.56 1.68
CA GLN A 197 -14.78 16.97 0.37
C GLN A 197 -16.27 16.95 0.06
N LEU A 198 -17.14 16.67 1.03
CA LEU A 198 -18.60 16.66 0.83
C LEU A 198 -19.22 18.06 0.63
N SER A 199 -18.48 19.13 0.95
CA SER A 199 -18.98 20.50 0.90
C SER A 199 -18.26 21.41 -0.10
N THR A 200 -17.10 20.99 -0.61
CA THR A 200 -16.23 21.83 -1.45
C THR A 200 -16.03 21.19 -2.82
N PRO A 201 -16.34 21.86 -3.94
CA PRO A 201 -15.95 21.40 -5.26
C PRO A 201 -14.43 21.22 -5.39
N HIS A 202 -13.98 20.05 -5.84
CA HIS A 202 -12.57 19.69 -5.90
C HIS A 202 -12.29 18.66 -7.01
N HIS A 203 -11.03 18.34 -7.28
CA HIS A 203 -10.65 17.38 -8.32
C HIS A 203 -10.92 15.93 -7.86
N ALA A 204 -11.67 15.12 -8.63
CA ALA A 204 -12.10 13.77 -8.23
C ALA A 204 -10.93 12.83 -7.83
N TYR A 205 -9.77 12.95 -8.48
CA TYR A 205 -8.57 12.17 -8.08
C TYR A 205 -8.06 12.44 -6.66
N ILE A 206 -8.47 13.52 -6.00
CA ILE A 206 -8.19 13.74 -4.58
C ILE A 206 -8.86 12.65 -3.75
N ASP A 207 -10.07 12.19 -4.12
CA ASP A 207 -10.82 11.18 -3.38
C ASP A 207 -10.12 9.81 -3.32
N MET A 208 -9.19 9.55 -4.24
CA MET A 208 -8.43 8.29 -4.30
C MET A 208 -7.21 8.26 -3.36
N ILE A 209 -6.89 9.35 -2.66
CA ILE A 209 -5.73 9.42 -1.77
C ILE A 209 -6.11 8.90 -0.37
N PRO A 210 -5.51 7.80 0.13
CA PRO A 210 -5.81 7.21 1.44
C PRO A 210 -5.17 7.98 2.61
N SER A 211 -5.32 9.30 2.60
CA SER A 211 -4.95 10.17 3.72
C SER A 211 -5.95 11.33 3.79
N PRO A 212 -6.92 11.28 4.73
CA PRO A 212 -7.92 12.34 4.91
C PRO A 212 -7.28 13.72 5.06
N MET A 213 -6.18 13.81 5.82
CA MET A 213 -5.47 15.06 6.05
C MET A 213 -4.84 15.62 4.77
N LEU A 214 -4.23 14.77 3.93
CA LEU A 214 -3.64 15.23 2.67
C LEU A 214 -4.72 15.68 1.69
N ARG A 215 -5.87 14.98 1.64
CA ARG A 215 -7.02 15.38 0.82
C ARG A 215 -7.51 16.78 1.19
N ASP A 216 -7.73 17.03 2.48
CA ASP A 216 -8.19 18.33 2.95
C ASP A 216 -7.19 19.45 2.63
N ARG A 217 -5.90 19.19 2.78
CA ARG A 217 -4.85 20.16 2.41
C ARG A 217 -4.81 20.43 0.92
N LEU A 218 -4.96 19.41 0.07
CA LEU A 218 -5.03 19.58 -1.38
C LEU A 218 -6.22 20.44 -1.81
N ILE A 219 -7.36 20.28 -1.14
CA ILE A 219 -8.53 21.14 -1.37
C ILE A 219 -8.22 22.58 -0.93
N ALA A 220 -7.61 22.76 0.24
CA ALA A 220 -7.32 24.09 0.80
C ALA A 220 -6.30 24.91 -0.02
N ILE A 221 -5.31 24.28 -0.64
CA ILE A 221 -4.29 24.98 -1.47
C ILE A 221 -4.82 25.40 -2.85
N GLY A 222 -6.05 25.01 -3.19
CA GLY A 222 -6.75 25.37 -4.42
C GLY A 222 -6.43 24.50 -5.64
N PRO A 223 -7.26 24.59 -6.69
CA PRO A 223 -7.27 23.64 -7.81
C PRO A 223 -6.00 23.64 -8.64
N ALA A 224 -5.34 24.79 -8.81
CA ALA A 224 -4.11 24.87 -9.59
C ALA A 224 -2.97 24.06 -8.94
N ASN A 225 -2.70 24.30 -7.65
CA ASN A 225 -1.66 23.59 -6.92
C ASN A 225 -2.01 22.10 -6.74
N ALA A 226 -3.29 21.80 -6.45
CA ALA A 226 -3.76 20.42 -6.35
C ALA A 226 -3.56 19.65 -7.66
N ASN A 227 -3.92 20.25 -8.80
CA ASN A 227 -3.72 19.63 -10.11
C ASN A 227 -2.24 19.36 -10.38
N THR A 228 -1.36 20.34 -10.12
CA THR A 228 0.10 20.14 -10.27
C THR A 228 0.62 19.01 -9.40
N PHE A 229 0.19 18.92 -8.12
CA PHE A 229 0.58 17.82 -7.25
C PHE A 229 0.10 16.47 -7.81
N LEU A 230 -1.16 16.39 -8.23
CA LEU A 230 -1.73 15.18 -8.81
C LEU A 230 -0.98 14.72 -10.06
N THR A 231 -0.67 15.63 -10.99
CA THR A 231 -0.05 15.28 -12.28
C THR A 231 1.45 15.06 -12.21
N GLU A 232 2.13 15.55 -11.18
CA GLU A 232 3.58 15.40 -11.06
C GLU A 232 4.02 14.41 -9.98
N THR A 233 3.19 14.18 -8.96
CA THR A 233 3.58 13.41 -7.76
C THR A 233 2.68 12.20 -7.50
N CYS A 234 1.36 12.31 -7.67
CA CYS A 234 0.40 11.32 -7.19
C CYS A 234 0.21 10.10 -8.12
N THR A 235 1.22 9.22 -8.21
CA THR A 235 1.24 8.05 -9.12
C THR A 235 0.19 6.97 -8.80
N ILE A 236 -0.37 6.96 -7.58
CA ILE A 236 -1.46 6.04 -7.19
C ILE A 236 -2.83 6.49 -7.69
N ALA A 237 -3.03 7.79 -7.97
CA ALA A 237 -4.30 8.34 -8.44
C ALA A 237 -4.27 8.72 -9.92
N CYS A 238 -3.12 9.14 -10.44
CA CYS A 238 -2.94 9.55 -11.83
C CYS A 238 -2.08 8.55 -12.59
N GLU A 239 -2.42 8.31 -13.85
CA GLU A 239 -1.53 7.64 -14.79
C GLU A 239 -0.47 8.62 -15.30
N ILE A 240 0.58 8.77 -14.48
CA ILE A 240 1.76 9.58 -14.79
C ILE A 240 3.00 8.68 -14.79
N GLU A 241 4.07 9.13 -15.45
CA GLU A 241 5.34 8.40 -15.46
C GLU A 241 5.87 8.27 -14.02
N ASP A 242 6.09 7.02 -13.58
CA ASP A 242 6.69 6.74 -12.29
C ASP A 242 8.20 6.92 -12.38
N THR A 243 8.65 8.09 -11.96
CA THR A 243 10.07 8.47 -11.88
C THR A 243 10.63 8.30 -10.47
N GLY A 244 9.87 7.65 -9.57
CA GLY A 244 10.22 7.48 -8.16
C GLY A 244 9.78 8.65 -7.28
N GLN A 245 8.68 9.32 -7.61
CA GLN A 245 8.15 10.44 -6.80
C GLN A 245 7.62 9.97 -5.44
N MET A 246 7.01 8.78 -5.41
CA MET A 246 6.57 8.12 -4.18
C MET A 246 6.85 6.62 -4.24
N THR A 247 6.85 5.98 -3.08
CA THR A 247 6.93 4.53 -2.94
C THR A 247 5.95 4.09 -1.87
N ILE A 248 5.19 3.03 -2.14
CA ILE A 248 4.31 2.39 -1.17
C ILE A 248 4.98 1.11 -0.70
N TRP A 249 5.17 0.95 0.60
CA TRP A 249 5.90 -0.16 1.20
C TRP A 249 4.95 -1.21 1.77
N GLY A 250 5.20 -2.49 1.47
CA GLY A 250 4.38 -3.59 1.97
C GLY A 250 2.95 -3.60 1.39
N GLU A 251 2.11 -4.48 1.90
CA GLU A 251 0.78 -4.74 1.31
C GLU A 251 -0.30 -3.74 1.74
N ASP A 252 -0.15 -3.11 2.91
CA ASP A 252 -1.13 -2.18 3.48
C ASP A 252 -0.98 -0.77 2.90
N TRP A 253 -1.37 -0.61 1.64
CA TRP A 253 -1.28 0.66 0.91
C TRP A 253 -2.32 1.70 1.36
N LEU A 254 -3.36 1.29 2.10
CA LEU A 254 -4.35 2.19 2.69
C LEU A 254 -3.82 2.92 3.93
N ASN A 255 -2.75 2.39 4.54
CA ASN A 255 -2.07 3.04 5.65
C ASN A 255 -1.09 4.09 5.13
N ASP A 256 -1.31 5.34 5.51
CA ASP A 256 -0.48 6.47 5.08
C ASP A 256 0.95 6.41 5.65
N PHE A 257 1.23 5.56 6.64
CA PHE A 257 2.57 5.27 7.13
C PHE A 257 3.38 4.43 6.14
N SER A 258 2.72 3.61 5.31
CA SER A 258 3.35 2.79 4.27
C SER A 258 3.92 3.62 3.11
N TRP A 259 3.64 4.92 3.08
CA TRP A 259 3.99 5.81 1.99
C TRP A 259 5.31 6.54 2.27
N GLU A 260 6.20 6.54 1.29
CA GLU A 260 7.43 7.35 1.27
C GLU A 260 7.38 8.30 0.08
N PHE A 261 7.43 9.60 0.33
CA PHE A 261 7.70 10.59 -0.71
C PHE A 261 9.21 10.77 -0.90
N SER A 262 9.62 11.01 -2.14
CA SER A 262 11.04 11.22 -2.47
C SER A 262 11.57 12.55 -1.92
N ALA A 263 12.90 12.67 -1.86
CA ALA A 263 13.57 13.90 -1.43
C ALA A 263 13.13 15.13 -2.25
N SER A 264 13.04 14.99 -3.58
CA SER A 264 12.64 16.08 -4.47
C SER A 264 11.17 16.48 -4.31
N VAL A 265 10.30 15.52 -3.96
CA VAL A 265 8.90 15.81 -3.64
C VAL A 265 8.79 16.57 -2.32
N LEU A 266 9.51 16.14 -1.29
CA LEU A 266 9.52 16.82 0.01
C LEU A 266 10.21 18.19 -0.05
N GLU A 267 11.19 18.39 -0.93
CA GLU A 267 11.79 19.70 -1.18
C GLU A 267 10.77 20.67 -1.79
N ARG A 268 9.94 20.20 -2.73
CA ARG A 268 8.97 21.03 -3.45
C ARG A 268 7.68 21.29 -2.65
N TRP A 269 7.16 20.27 -2.01
CA TRP A 269 5.83 20.28 -1.38
C TRP A 269 5.88 20.24 0.15
N GLY A 270 7.05 20.03 0.74
CA GLY A 270 7.23 19.98 2.20
C GLY A 270 6.97 21.30 2.90
N GLY A 271 6.57 21.22 4.16
CA GLY A 271 6.35 22.35 5.06
C GLY A 271 5.00 23.04 4.91
N TRP A 272 4.45 23.11 3.69
CA TRP A 272 3.16 23.76 3.43
C TRP A 272 2.05 22.79 3.00
N LEU A 273 2.36 21.80 2.14
CA LEU A 273 1.42 20.75 1.75
C LEU A 273 1.70 19.45 2.51
N LEU A 274 2.92 18.93 2.38
CA LEU A 274 3.39 17.74 3.09
C LEU A 274 3.98 18.17 4.43
N THR A 275 3.30 17.83 5.52
CA THR A 275 3.74 18.12 6.89
C THR A 275 5.02 17.35 7.26
N SER A 276 5.63 17.71 8.40
CA SER A 276 6.88 17.09 8.87
C SER A 276 6.77 15.57 9.05
N GLU A 277 5.59 15.06 9.37
CA GLU A 277 5.32 13.63 9.53
C GLU A 277 5.61 12.84 8.25
N TRP A 278 5.38 13.42 7.07
CA TRP A 278 5.69 12.76 5.79
C TRP A 278 7.19 12.56 5.59
N GLY A 279 8.00 13.54 5.99
CA GLY A 279 9.46 13.40 5.97
C GLY A 279 9.97 12.44 7.04
N GLN A 280 9.35 12.41 8.22
CA GLN A 280 9.69 11.46 9.29
C GLN A 280 9.39 10.01 8.86
N ARG A 281 8.25 9.78 8.19
CA ARG A 281 7.90 8.48 7.59
C ARG A 281 8.90 8.08 6.50
N ALA A 282 9.27 9.02 5.62
CA ALA A 282 10.30 8.77 4.63
C ALA A 282 11.62 8.36 5.32
N ASN A 283 12.03 9.07 6.38
CA ASN A 283 13.23 8.73 7.15
C ASN A 283 13.14 7.38 7.87
N PHE A 284 11.96 6.99 8.36
CA PHE A 284 11.73 5.64 8.87
C PHE A 284 12.09 4.59 7.81
N TRP A 285 11.50 4.68 6.62
CA TRP A 285 11.74 3.72 5.54
C TRP A 285 13.20 3.75 5.03
N ARG A 286 13.80 4.94 4.96
CA ARG A 286 15.22 5.11 4.58
C ARG A 286 16.17 4.45 5.58
N ARG A 287 15.88 4.54 6.88
CA ARG A 287 16.64 3.86 7.95
C ARG A 287 16.57 2.34 7.79
N GLN A 288 15.41 1.77 7.46
CA GLN A 288 15.26 0.32 7.22
C GLN A 288 16.14 -0.18 6.07
N ARG A 289 16.41 0.67 5.07
CA ARG A 289 17.26 0.35 3.92
C ARG A 289 18.72 0.77 4.09
N GLY A 290 19.09 1.35 5.23
CA GLY A 290 20.44 1.87 5.48
C GLY A 290 20.86 3.01 4.54
N VAL A 291 19.91 3.77 3.98
CA VAL A 291 20.21 4.91 3.12
C VAL A 291 20.18 6.22 3.91
N GLN A 292 20.88 7.25 3.40
CA GLN A 292 20.98 8.55 4.09
C GLN A 292 19.61 9.15 4.36
N ILE A 293 19.36 9.58 5.59
CA ILE A 293 18.12 10.29 5.97
C ILE A 293 18.05 11.67 5.32
N LEU A 294 16.83 12.17 5.15
CA LEU A 294 16.54 13.52 4.72
C LEU A 294 16.74 14.49 5.91
N PRO A 295 17.48 15.59 5.73
CA PRO A 295 17.70 16.55 6.80
C PRO A 295 16.39 17.29 7.15
N GLY A 296 16.23 17.67 8.42
CA GLY A 296 15.08 18.46 8.88
C GLY A 296 13.82 17.66 9.20
N TYR A 297 13.90 16.33 9.20
CA TYR A 297 12.77 15.43 9.45
C TYR A 297 13.14 14.29 10.41
N ASP A 298 13.76 14.63 11.55
CA ASP A 298 14.21 13.64 12.53
C ASP A 298 13.07 12.91 13.24
#